data_AF-A0AAD7VJN6-F1
#
_entry.id   AF-A0AAD7VJN6-F1
#
_cell.length_a   1.000
_cell.length_b   1.000
_cell.length_c   1.000
_cell.angle_alpha   90.00
_cell.angle_beta   90.00
_cell.angle_gamma   90.00
#
_symmetry.space_group_name_H-M   'P 1'
#
loop_
_entity.id
_entity.type
_entity.pdbx_description
1 polymer ?
#
loop_
_entity_poly.entity_id
_entity_poly.type
_entity_poly.pdbx_seq_one_letter_code
_entity_poly.pdbx_strand_id
1 'polypeptide(L)'
;MLRCHCSVPDHRPHFFSLPASAPSQGFEEKKIMMRYKEEKEAKKEAFRKYLESSGAVDALTKVLVALYEQNDKPSSALEFIQQKIGGPSASDYERLQAEFSDLQVRYNDLLAAHQETCKELEEIKNSDPMVVAYSKEPTDGESPKSKNED
;
A
#
# COMPACT_ATOMS: atom_id res chain seq x y z
N MET A 1 101.25 37.29 -15.15
CA MET A 1 99.97 37.09 -15.83
C MET A 1 99.72 35.59 -16.00
N LEU A 2 98.93 34.97 -15.14
CA LEU A 2 98.25 33.72 -15.46
C LEU A 2 96.85 33.78 -14.85
N ARG A 3 95.86 33.58 -15.72
CA ARG A 3 94.44 33.83 -15.51
C ARG A 3 93.88 32.91 -14.43
N CYS A 4 93.23 33.50 -13.43
CA CYS A 4 92.22 32.82 -12.63
C CYS A 4 91.04 32.44 -13.54
N HIS A 5 90.79 31.15 -13.73
CA HIS A 5 89.50 30.66 -14.22
C HIS A 5 88.78 30.03 -13.03
N CYS A 6 87.79 30.76 -12.52
CA CYS A 6 86.90 30.32 -11.47
C CYS A 6 86.09 29.11 -11.95
N SER A 7 86.12 28.03 -11.17
CA SER A 7 85.23 26.89 -11.32
C SER A 7 83.83 27.31 -10.89
N VAL A 8 82.86 27.28 -11.81
CA VAL A 8 81.45 27.55 -11.51
C VAL A 8 80.82 26.26 -10.99
N PRO A 9 80.29 26.21 -9.76
CA PRO A 9 79.55 25.04 -9.29
C PRO A 9 78.16 25.00 -9.95
N ASP A 10 77.84 23.86 -10.53
CA ASP A 10 76.58 23.53 -11.18
C ASP A 10 75.45 23.47 -10.13
N HIS A 11 74.74 24.59 -9.96
CA HIS A 11 73.54 24.65 -9.15
C HIS A 11 72.37 24.04 -9.93
N ARG A 12 72.26 22.71 -9.86
CA ARG A 12 71.03 22.00 -10.22
C ARG A 12 69.88 22.55 -9.36
N PRO A 13 68.82 23.15 -9.94
CA PRO A 13 67.69 23.57 -9.13
C PRO A 13 67.00 22.30 -8.62
N HIS A 14 67.05 22.08 -7.31
CA HIS A 14 66.14 21.16 -6.65
C HIS A 14 64.73 21.70 -6.88
N PHE A 15 64.04 21.13 -7.86
CA PHE A 15 62.60 21.25 -8.01
C PHE A 15 61.99 20.74 -6.71
N PHE A 16 61.71 21.65 -5.78
CA PHE A 16 60.88 21.37 -4.63
C PHE A 16 59.50 21.02 -5.19
N SER A 17 59.23 19.72 -5.27
CA SER A 17 57.89 19.22 -5.56
C SER A 17 56.99 19.75 -4.45
N LEU A 18 56.12 20.70 -4.78
CA LEU A 18 55.07 21.17 -3.87
C LEU A 18 54.21 19.96 -3.49
N PRO A 19 53.98 19.67 -2.20
CA PRO A 19 53.01 18.65 -1.82
C PRO A 19 51.64 19.15 -2.27
N ALA A 20 50.95 18.35 -3.09
CA ALA A 20 49.54 18.57 -3.40
C ALA A 20 48.78 18.68 -2.07
N SER A 21 48.24 19.87 -1.80
CA SER A 21 47.47 20.14 -0.58
C SER A 21 46.27 19.20 -0.55
N ALA A 22 46.27 18.26 0.39
CA ALA A 22 45.11 17.42 0.65
C ALA A 22 43.93 18.32 1.07
N PRO A 23 42.71 18.10 0.55
CA PRO A 23 41.55 18.87 0.97
C PRO A 23 41.33 18.66 2.47
N SER A 24 41.23 19.77 3.19
CA SER A 24 41.11 19.81 4.65
C SER A 24 39.93 18.96 5.11
N GLN A 25 40.17 17.92 5.92
CA GLN A 25 39.16 16.95 6.39
C GLN A 25 37.86 17.61 6.91
N GLY A 26 37.96 18.78 7.56
CA GLY A 26 36.80 19.52 8.07
C GLY A 26 35.87 20.14 7.01
N PHE A 27 36.27 20.22 5.74
CA PHE A 27 35.41 20.69 4.66
C PHE A 27 34.52 19.57 4.11
N GLU A 28 35.05 18.34 4.05
CA GLU A 28 34.29 17.19 3.55
C GLU A 28 33.29 16.67 4.59
N GLU A 29 33.62 16.72 5.88
CA GLU A 29 32.66 16.43 6.96
C GLU A 29 31.47 17.40 6.97
N LYS A 30 31.74 18.71 6.80
CA LYS A 30 30.69 19.72 6.68
C LYS A 30 29.82 19.49 5.45
N LYS A 31 30.41 19.08 4.34
CA LYS A 31 29.69 18.76 3.10
C LYS A 31 28.84 17.50 3.24
N ILE A 32 29.34 16.47 3.93
CA ILE A 32 28.56 15.28 4.30
C ILE A 32 27.38 15.66 5.19
N MET A 33 27.60 16.50 6.21
CA MET A 33 26.54 17.00 7.09
C MET A 33 25.50 17.84 6.32
N MET A 34 25.94 18.67 5.37
CA MET A 34 25.07 19.48 4.52
C MET A 34 24.18 18.60 3.62
N ARG A 35 24.76 17.60 2.95
CA ARG A 35 24.04 16.60 2.13
C ARG A 35 23.03 15.80 2.96
N TYR A 36 23.42 15.33 4.15
CA TYR A 36 22.52 14.60 5.03
C TYR A 36 21.33 15.45 5.48
N LYS A 37 21.57 16.74 5.75
CA LYS A 37 20.50 17.70 6.07
C LYS A 37 19.59 17.93 4.86
N GLU A 38 20.14 18.13 3.67
CA GLU A 38 19.38 18.29 2.43
C GLU A 38 18.51 17.06 2.14
N GLU A 39 19.05 15.84 2.28
CA GLU A 39 18.29 14.59 2.11
C GLU A 39 17.15 14.45 3.13
N LYS A 40 17.38 14.85 4.38
CA LYS A 40 16.34 14.86 5.42
C LYS A 40 15.23 15.86 5.10
N GLU A 41 15.59 17.07 4.68
CA GLU A 41 14.61 18.09 4.29
C GLU A 41 13.86 17.70 3.02
N ALA A 42 14.53 17.05 2.04
CA ALA A 42 13.88 16.51 0.85
C ALA A 42 12.83 15.44 1.18
N LYS A 43 13.11 14.55 2.14
CA LYS A 43 12.12 13.55 2.60
C LYS A 43 10.93 14.19 3.29
N LYS A 44 11.14 15.20 4.13
CA LYS A 44 10.03 15.96 4.76
C LYS A 44 9.19 16.69 3.73
N GLU A 45 9.84 17.32 2.76
CA GLU A 45 9.20 18.03 1.66
C GLU A 45 8.34 17.08 0.82
N ALA A 46 8.86 15.91 0.48
CA ALA A 46 8.13 14.89 -0.25
C ALA A 46 6.88 14.40 0.51
N PHE A 47 6.99 14.18 1.82
CA PHE A 47 5.85 13.79 2.64
C PHE A 47 4.79 14.88 2.72
N ARG A 48 5.20 16.15 2.87
CA ARG A 48 4.28 17.29 2.86
C ARG A 48 3.52 17.37 1.54
N LYS A 49 4.25 17.31 0.41
CA LYS A 49 3.64 17.30 -0.93
C LYS A 49 2.69 16.14 -1.13
N TYR A 50 3.01 14.95 -0.62
CA TYR A 50 2.13 13.80 -0.69
C TYR A 50 0.80 14.04 0.05
N LEU A 51 0.84 14.61 1.27
CA LEU A 51 -0.38 14.96 2.01
C LEU A 51 -1.20 16.05 1.31
N GLU A 52 -0.53 17.02 0.69
CA GLU A 52 -1.18 18.08 -0.10
C GLU A 52 -1.80 17.51 -1.39
N SER A 53 -1.06 16.70 -2.16
CA SER A 53 -1.52 16.14 -3.44
C SER A 53 -2.60 15.07 -3.29
N SER A 54 -2.58 14.32 -2.18
CA SER A 54 -3.64 13.35 -1.86
C SER A 54 -4.91 14.02 -1.33
N GLY A 55 -4.87 15.33 -1.04
CA GLY A 55 -5.99 16.06 -0.46
C GLY A 55 -6.23 15.78 1.02
N ALA A 56 -5.36 15.02 1.69
CA ALA A 56 -5.51 14.70 3.12
C ALA A 56 -5.52 15.97 3.99
N VAL A 57 -4.67 16.95 3.68
CA VAL A 57 -4.64 18.24 4.40
C VAL A 57 -5.93 19.03 4.21
N ASP A 58 -6.45 19.08 2.98
CA ASP A 58 -7.68 19.80 2.65
C ASP A 58 -8.90 19.16 3.32
N ALA A 59 -8.99 17.82 3.28
CA ALA A 59 -10.04 17.07 3.96
C ALA A 59 -10.02 17.32 5.49
N LEU A 60 -8.85 17.18 6.13
CA LEU A 60 -8.70 17.46 7.56
C LEU A 60 -9.08 18.91 7.90
N THR A 61 -8.66 19.86 7.07
CA THR A 61 -8.99 21.28 7.25
C THR A 61 -10.49 21.51 7.20
N LYS A 62 -11.18 20.96 6.19
CA LYS A 62 -12.65 21.08 6.07
C LYS A 62 -13.39 20.51 7.27
N VAL A 63 -12.93 19.36 7.80
CA VAL A 63 -13.53 18.75 8.99
C VAL A 63 -13.32 19.62 10.23
N LEU A 64 -12.13 20.18 10.42
CA LEU A 64 -11.84 21.08 11.54
C LEU A 64 -12.62 22.40 11.45
N VAL A 65 -12.79 22.95 10.25
CA VAL A 65 -13.65 24.13 10.01
C VAL A 65 -15.10 23.79 10.34
N ALA A 66 -15.63 22.66 9.85
CA ALA A 66 -16.99 22.23 10.17
C ALA A 66 -17.20 22.01 11.68
N LEU A 67 -16.18 21.51 12.39
CA LEU A 67 -16.20 21.36 13.85
C LEU A 67 -16.18 22.73 14.56
N TYR A 68 -15.46 23.71 14.01
CA TYR A 68 -15.41 25.06 14.55
C TYR A 68 -16.75 25.80 14.37
N GLU A 69 -17.40 25.61 13.23
CA GLU A 69 -18.68 26.25 12.86
C GLU A 69 -19.90 25.63 13.56
N GLN A 70 -19.74 24.48 14.23
CA GLN A 70 -20.83 23.86 14.99
C GLN A 70 -21.26 24.75 16.17
N ASN A 71 -22.53 25.15 16.17
CA ASN A 71 -23.14 25.95 17.25
C ASN A 71 -23.20 25.17 18.57
N ASP A 72 -23.57 23.88 18.50
CA ASP A 72 -23.49 22.95 19.63
C ASP A 72 -22.26 22.04 19.44
N LYS A 73 -21.22 22.27 20.24
CA LYS A 73 -20.01 21.44 20.15
C LYS A 73 -20.35 19.99 20.50
N PRO A 74 -19.95 19.01 19.67
CA PRO A 74 -20.19 17.62 19.97
C PRO A 74 -19.47 17.25 21.28
N SER A 75 -20.10 16.37 22.06
CA SER A 75 -19.53 15.84 23.31
C SER A 75 -18.17 15.18 23.10
N SER A 76 -17.94 14.60 21.91
CA SER A 76 -16.66 14.06 21.48
C SER A 76 -16.24 14.64 20.12
N ALA A 77 -15.22 15.50 20.13
CA ALA A 77 -14.61 16.02 18.90
C ALA A 77 -13.98 14.89 18.05
N LEU A 78 -13.46 13.85 18.71
CA LEU A 78 -12.82 12.72 18.04
C LEU A 78 -13.82 11.91 17.21
N GLU A 79 -15.00 11.62 17.78
CA GLU A 79 -16.07 10.91 17.07
C GLU A 79 -16.57 11.70 15.86
N PHE A 80 -16.74 13.02 16.01
CA PHE A 80 -17.14 13.89 14.90
C PHE A 80 -16.12 13.84 13.74
N ILE A 81 -14.83 13.91 14.06
CA ILE A 81 -13.76 13.83 13.06
C ILE A 81 -13.75 12.45 12.38
N GLN A 82 -13.86 11.37 13.14
CA GLN A 82 -13.92 10.01 12.61
C GLN A 82 -15.09 9.84 11.64
N GLN A 83 -16.28 10.29 12.03
CA GLN A 83 -17.47 10.22 11.16
C GLN A 83 -17.30 11.03 9.88
N LYS A 84 -16.73 12.24 9.96
CA LYS A 84 -16.58 13.13 8.80
C LYS A 84 -15.51 12.70 7.80
N ILE A 85 -14.48 11.97 8.26
CA ILE A 85 -13.42 11.42 7.39
C ILE A 85 -13.83 10.06 6.80
N GLY A 86 -14.93 9.47 7.26
CA GLY A 86 -15.43 8.17 6.78
C GLY A 86 -14.91 6.97 7.56
N GLY A 87 -14.47 7.18 8.81
CA GLY A 87 -14.19 6.09 9.73
C GLY A 87 -15.50 5.40 10.16
N PRO A 88 -15.48 4.07 10.36
CA PRO A 88 -16.64 3.34 10.85
C PRO A 88 -17.05 3.89 12.21
N SER A 89 -18.31 4.34 12.33
CA SER A 89 -18.85 4.77 13.62
C SER A 89 -19.21 3.56 14.49
N ALA A 90 -19.31 3.75 15.81
CA ALA A 90 -19.79 2.70 16.71
C ALA A 90 -21.17 2.16 16.28
N SER A 91 -22.07 3.04 15.83
CA SER A 91 -23.38 2.65 15.29
C SER A 91 -23.29 1.87 13.98
N ASP A 92 -22.32 2.15 13.10
CA ASP A 92 -22.12 1.35 11.90
C ASP A 92 -21.63 -0.05 12.24
N TYR A 93 -20.78 -0.17 13.25
CA TYR A 93 -20.30 -1.45 13.74
C TYR A 93 -21.44 -2.29 14.35
N GLU A 94 -22.26 -1.68 15.21
CA GLU A 94 -23.44 -2.35 15.78
C GLU A 94 -24.45 -2.78 14.70
N ARG A 95 -24.75 -1.91 13.72
CA ARG A 95 -25.62 -2.26 12.59
C ARG A 95 -25.05 -3.44 11.80
N LEU A 96 -23.77 -3.39 11.47
CA LEU A 96 -23.12 -4.45 10.70
C LEU A 96 -23.10 -5.78 11.47
N GLN A 97 -22.93 -5.73 12.79
CA GLN A 97 -22.98 -6.91 13.65
C GLN A 97 -24.39 -7.52 13.70
N ALA A 98 -25.43 -6.68 13.75
CA ALA A 98 -26.82 -7.14 13.69
C ALA A 98 -27.15 -7.79 12.35
N GLU A 99 -26.73 -7.18 11.24
CA GLU A 99 -26.90 -7.74 9.89
C GLU A 99 -26.16 -9.07 9.73
N PHE A 100 -24.93 -9.16 10.25
CA PHE A 100 -24.17 -10.41 10.25
C PHE A 100 -24.89 -11.51 11.02
N SER A 101 -25.45 -11.19 12.19
CA SER A 101 -26.23 -12.15 13.00
C SER A 101 -27.51 -12.60 12.27
N ASP A 102 -28.28 -11.68 11.67
CA ASP A 102 -29.49 -12.03 10.92
C ASP A 102 -29.15 -12.95 9.73
N LEU A 103 -28.09 -12.60 9.00
CA LEU A 103 -27.64 -13.38 7.86
C LEU A 103 -27.16 -14.77 8.26
N GLN A 104 -26.48 -14.89 9.40
CA GLN A 104 -26.05 -16.17 9.95
C GLN A 104 -27.23 -17.06 10.34
N VAL A 105 -28.28 -16.49 10.94
CA VAL A 105 -29.51 -17.22 11.26
C VAL A 105 -30.16 -17.74 9.98
N ARG A 106 -30.38 -16.86 8.97
CA ARG A 106 -30.97 -17.28 7.70
C ARG A 106 -30.16 -18.34 6.96
N TYR A 107 -28.84 -18.23 7.01
CA TYR A 107 -27.95 -19.24 6.43
C TYR A 107 -28.15 -20.60 7.10
N ASN A 108 -28.20 -20.65 8.44
CA ASN A 108 -28.41 -21.89 9.17
C ASN A 108 -29.80 -22.48 8.91
N ASP A 109 -30.84 -21.66 8.89
CA ASP A 109 -32.22 -22.10 8.60
C ASP A 109 -32.31 -22.69 7.20
N LEU A 110 -31.72 -22.01 6.21
CA LEU A 110 -31.68 -22.48 4.83
C LEU A 110 -30.88 -23.77 4.70
N LEU A 111 -29.75 -23.88 5.41
CA LEU A 111 -28.93 -25.09 5.43
C LEU A 111 -29.70 -26.28 6.03
N ALA A 112 -30.44 -26.05 7.11
CA ALA A 112 -31.29 -27.06 7.74
C ALA A 112 -32.40 -27.52 6.79
N ALA A 113 -33.13 -26.59 6.17
CA ALA A 113 -34.18 -26.91 5.20
C ALA A 113 -33.64 -27.68 3.99
N HIS A 114 -32.45 -27.31 3.50
CA HIS A 114 -31.78 -28.04 2.42
C HIS A 114 -31.41 -29.47 2.84
N GLN A 115 -30.86 -29.66 4.05
CA GLN A 115 -30.55 -31.00 4.56
C GLN A 115 -31.80 -31.87 4.70
N GLU A 116 -32.90 -31.32 5.22
CA GLU A 116 -34.17 -32.02 5.34
C GLU A 116 -34.71 -32.44 3.96
N THR A 117 -34.75 -31.50 3.01
CA THR A 117 -35.20 -31.78 1.64
C THR A 117 -34.35 -32.87 0.96
N CYS A 118 -33.03 -32.83 1.11
CA CYS A 118 -32.15 -33.87 0.56
C CYS A 118 -32.43 -35.25 1.19
N LYS A 119 -32.69 -35.29 2.49
CA LYS A 119 -33.00 -36.53 3.20
C LYS A 119 -34.34 -37.10 2.72
N GLU A 120 -35.38 -36.27 2.60
CA GLU A 120 -36.68 -36.69 2.07
C GLU A 120 -36.56 -37.24 0.64
N LEU A 121 -35.80 -36.56 -0.23
CA LEU A 121 -35.55 -37.04 -1.59
C LEU A 121 -34.84 -38.39 -1.62
N GLU A 122 -33.89 -38.62 -0.70
CA GLU A 122 -33.19 -39.89 -0.59
C GLU A 122 -34.12 -41.01 -0.10
N GLU A 123 -34.97 -40.73 0.88
CA GLU A 123 -35.99 -41.67 1.37
C GLU A 123 -36.99 -42.06 0.28
N ILE A 124 -37.49 -41.07 -0.49
CA ILE A 124 -38.38 -41.32 -1.63
C ILE A 124 -37.66 -42.17 -2.69
N LYS A 125 -36.41 -41.81 -3.05
CA LYS A 125 -35.60 -42.57 -4.02
C LYS A 125 -35.37 -44.03 -3.60
N ASN A 126 -35.25 -44.30 -2.30
CA ASN A 126 -34.98 -45.64 -1.77
C ASN A 126 -36.25 -46.50 -1.63
N SER A 127 -37.44 -45.88 -1.61
CA SER A 127 -38.73 -46.57 -1.45
C SER A 127 -39.39 -47.03 -2.76
N ASP A 128 -38.84 -46.64 -3.93
CA ASP A 128 -39.30 -47.03 -5.26
C ASP A 128 -38.24 -47.84 -6.03
N PRO A 129 -38.39 -49.15 -6.27
CA PRO A 129 -37.54 -49.88 -7.21
C PRO A 129 -37.99 -49.75 -8.68
N MET A 130 -38.94 -48.88 -9.04
CA MET A 130 -39.52 -48.82 -10.40
C MET A 130 -39.21 -47.58 -11.25
N VAL A 131 -38.15 -46.81 -10.97
CA VAL A 131 -37.64 -45.81 -11.91
C VAL A 131 -36.22 -46.17 -12.37
N VAL A 132 -36.10 -47.35 -13.01
CA VAL A 132 -34.99 -47.67 -13.92
C VAL A 132 -35.58 -47.96 -15.29
N ALA A 133 -36.14 -46.94 -15.95
CA ALA A 133 -36.40 -46.94 -17.38
C ALA A 133 -36.54 -45.48 -17.86
N TYR A 134 -35.82 -45.09 -18.91
CA TYR A 134 -35.49 -43.72 -19.35
C TYR A 134 -34.42 -43.05 -18.46
N SER A 135 -33.13 -43.07 -18.77
CA SER A 135 -32.45 -43.22 -20.06
C SER A 135 -31.04 -43.75 -19.82
N LYS A 136 -30.68 -44.88 -20.44
CA LYS A 136 -29.27 -45.19 -20.74
C LYS A 136 -28.96 -44.67 -22.14
N GLU A 137 -27.85 -43.95 -22.20
CA GLU A 137 -27.19 -43.31 -23.34
C GLU A 137 -26.91 -44.22 -24.55
N PRO A 138 -26.27 -43.67 -25.61
CA PRO A 138 -24.83 -43.89 -25.65
C PRO A 138 -23.99 -42.64 -25.96
N THR A 139 -22.94 -42.51 -25.16
CA THR A 139 -21.61 -42.00 -25.49
C THR A 139 -21.13 -42.52 -26.86
N ASP A 140 -20.65 -41.64 -27.73
CA ASP A 140 -19.22 -41.51 -28.11
C ASP A 140 -19.06 -40.75 -29.42
N GLY A 141 -17.99 -39.96 -29.52
CA GLY A 141 -17.42 -39.62 -30.83
C GLY A 141 -16.95 -38.18 -31.02
N GLU A 142 -15.73 -37.92 -30.56
CA GLU A 142 -14.68 -37.30 -31.38
C GLU A 142 -14.81 -35.82 -31.80
N SER A 143 -13.89 -34.99 -31.28
CA SER A 143 -13.52 -33.69 -31.89
C SER A 143 -13.00 -33.87 -33.32
N PRO A 144 -13.24 -32.90 -34.21
CA PRO A 144 -12.10 -32.08 -34.64
C PRO A 144 -12.42 -30.58 -34.85
N LYS A 145 -11.31 -29.84 -34.85
CA LYS A 145 -11.13 -28.39 -34.91
C LYS A 145 -11.28 -27.80 -36.33
N SER A 146 -11.94 -26.65 -36.48
CA SER A 146 -11.71 -25.62 -37.54
C SER A 146 -12.42 -24.31 -37.09
N LYS A 147 -11.73 -23.20 -36.83
CA LYS A 147 -11.29 -22.11 -37.75
C LYS A 147 -12.41 -21.57 -38.66
N ASN A 148 -12.71 -20.27 -38.50
CA ASN A 148 -13.02 -19.20 -39.48
C ASN A 148 -13.87 -18.13 -38.73
N GLU A 149 -13.36 -16.93 -38.43
CA GLU A 149 -13.37 -15.72 -39.30
C GLU A 149 -14.76 -15.42 -39.87
N ASP A 150 -15.47 -14.47 -39.25
CA ASP A 150 -15.76 -13.12 -39.80
C ASP A 150 -15.99 -12.14 -38.63
#